data_AF-A0A561UGL0-F1
#
_entry.id   AF-A0A561UGL0-F1
#
_cell.length_a   1.000
_cell.length_b   1.000
_cell.length_c   1.000
_cell.angle_alpha   90.00
_cell.angle_beta   90.00
_cell.angle_gamma   90.00
#
_symmetry.space_group_name_H-M   'P 1'
#
loop_
_entity.id
_entity.type
_entity.pdbx_description
1 polymer ?
#
loop_
_entity_poly.entity_id
_entity_poly.type
_entity_poly.pdbx_seq_one_letter_code
_entity_poly.pdbx_strand_id
1 'polypeptide(L)' 'MGPEPPGGHRAEVTERGAFAFAVCDCGWFAPGRRSRDKARRDVAEHLAEPD' A
#
# COMPACT_ATOMS: atom_id res chain seq x y z
N MET A 1 -12.37 17.58 -7.57
CA MET A 1 -11.09 16.87 -7.75
C MET A 1 -10.15 17.35 -6.66
N GLY A 2 -9.80 16.48 -5.71
CA GLY A 2 -8.83 16.81 -4.65
C GLY A 2 -7.40 16.76 -5.19
N PRO A 3 -6.44 17.46 -4.56
CA PRO A 3 -5.07 17.55 -5.06
C PRO A 3 -4.44 16.16 -5.09
N GLU A 4 -3.90 15.79 -6.25
CA GLU A 4 -3.15 14.55 -6.42
C GLU A 4 -1.86 14.67 -5.60
N PRO A 5 -1.55 13.71 -4.72
CA PRO A 5 -0.35 13.79 -3.91
C PRO A 5 0.88 13.82 -4.82
N PRO A 6 1.94 14.55 -4.46
CA PRO A 6 3.16 14.64 -5.26
C PRO A 6 3.76 13.24 -5.37
N GLY A 7 3.54 12.58 -6.51
CA GLY A 7 3.87 11.18 -6.76
C GLY A 7 2.71 10.34 -7.30
N GLY A 8 1.43 10.71 -7.14
CA GLY A 8 0.28 9.99 -7.74
C GLY A 8 0.06 8.54 -7.30
N HIS A 9 0.97 7.95 -6.52
CA HIS A 9 0.88 6.59 -6.02
C HIS A 9 -0.33 6.44 -5.08
N ARG A 10 -1.31 5.61 -5.47
CA ARG A 10 -2.38 5.16 -4.58
C ARG A 10 -2.07 3.73 -4.15
N ALA A 11 -1.72 3.56 -2.88
CA ALA A 11 -1.52 2.26 -2.28
C ALA A 11 -2.62 1.91 -1.28
N GLU A 12 -3.06 0.66 -1.33
CA GLU A 12 -4.18 0.13 -0.57
C GLU A 12 -3.87 -1.29 -0.07
N VAL A 13 -4.59 -1.71 0.97
CA VAL A 13 -4.44 -3.06 1.54
C VAL A 13 -5.56 -3.94 1.02
N THR A 14 -5.22 -4.98 0.27
CA THR A 14 -6.15 -6.03 -0.16
C THR A 14 -6.00 -7.26 0.72
N GLU A 15 -7.12 -7.91 1.04
CA GLU A 15 -7.15 -9.11 1.87
C GLU A 15 -7.52 -10.33 1.02
N ARG A 16 -6.71 -11.40 1.09
CA ARG A 16 -7.00 -12.68 0.44
C ARG A 16 -6.94 -13.79 1.49
N GLY A 17 -8.10 -14.14 2.03
CA GLY A 17 -8.22 -15.12 3.11
C GLY A 17 -7.60 -14.60 4.41
N ALA A 18 -6.61 -15.34 4.95
CA ALA A 18 -5.91 -14.98 6.18
C ALA A 18 -4.68 -14.07 5.98
N PHE A 19 -4.49 -13.54 4.76
CA PHE A 19 -3.35 -12.71 4.40
C PHE A 19 -3.80 -11.34 3.88
N ALA A 20 -3.09 -10.31 4.29
CA ALA A 20 -3.22 -8.94 3.83
C ALA A 20 -1.99 -8.58 2.96
N PHE A 21 -2.23 -7.94 1.82
CA PHE A 21 -1.23 -7.53 0.86
C PHE A 21 -1.37 -6.03 0.66
N ALA A 22 -0.26 -5.30 0.73
CA ALA A 22 -0.23 -3.92 0.27
C ALA A 22 0.01 -3.92 -1.24
N VAL A 23 -0.81 -3.19 -1.98
CA VAL A 23 -0.68 -3.02 -3.43
C VAL A 23 -0.74 -1.54 -3.76
N CYS A 24 0.05 -1.11 -4.73
CA CYS A 24 0.05 0.23 -5.27
C CYS A 24 -0.42 0.19 -6.72
N ASP A 25 -1.20 1.19 -7.11
CA ASP A 25 -1.58 1.47 -8.51
C ASP A 25 -0.37 1.55 -9.46
N CYS A 26 0.79 1.95 -8.95
CA CYS A 26 2.07 1.96 -9.67
C CYS A 26 2.64 0.57 -10.02
N GLY A 27 2.02 -0.51 -9.54
CA GLY A 27 2.47 -1.89 -9.75
C GLY A 27 3.34 -2.45 -8.63
N TRP A 28 3.61 -1.68 -7.57
CA TRP A 28 4.30 -2.18 -6.38
C TRP A 28 3.38 -3.08 -5.54
N PHE A 29 3.94 -4.16 -5.00
CA PHE A 29 3.23 -5.07 -4.10
C PHE A 29 4.14 -5.53 -2.96
N ALA A 30 3.63 -5.46 -1.74
CA ALA A 30 4.33 -5.96 -0.57
C ALA A 30 4.11 -7.47 -0.38
N PRO A 31 5.02 -8.17 0.30
CA PRO A 31 4.83 -9.56 0.69
C PRO A 31 3.61 -9.74 1.60
N GLY A 32 2.90 -10.86 1.46
CA GLY A 32 1.70 -11.16 2.24
C GLY A 32 1.96 -11.16 3.75
N ARG A 33 1.29 -10.27 4.48
CA ARG A 33 1.35 -10.15 5.94
C ARG A 33 0.10 -10.78 6.58
N ARG A 34 0.26 -11.51 7.68
CA ARG A 34 -0.90 -11.97 8.49
C ARG A 34 -1.59 -10.83 9.23
N SER A 35 -0.84 -9.79 9.59
CA SER A 35 -1.36 -8.64 10.34
C SER A 35 -1.76 -7.52 9.39
N ARG A 36 -3.04 -7.13 9.42
CA ARG A 36 -3.56 -5.97 8.65
C ARG A 36 -2.81 -4.68 8.99
N ASP A 37 -2.49 -4.46 10.26
CA ASP A 37 -1.70 -3.31 10.69
C ASP A 37 -0.32 -3.26 10.04
N LYS A 38 0.35 -4.42 9.88
CA LYS A 38 1.63 -4.45 9.17
C LYS A 38 1.45 -4.10 7.69
N ALA A 39 0.42 -4.65 7.03
CA ALA A 39 0.16 -4.32 5.63
C ALA A 39 -0.20 -2.83 5.44
N ARG A 40 -0.93 -2.21 6.39
CA ARG A 40 -1.18 -0.76 6.38
C ARG A 40 0.09 0.05 6.55
N ARG A 41 1.02 -0.42 7.37
CA ARG A 41 2.33 0.23 7.55
C ARG A 41 3.18 0.13 6.29
N ASP A 42 3.20 -1.03 5.62
CA ASP A 42 3.83 -1.21 4.30
C ASP A 42 3.27 -0.19 3.27
N VAL A 43 1.94 0.02 3.22
CA VAL A 43 1.32 1.08 2.40
C VAL A 43 1.82 2.46 2.80
N ALA A 44 1.80 2.78 4.09
CA ALA A 44 2.17 4.11 4.58
C ALA A 44 3.66 4.44 4.34
N GLU A 45 4.56 3.46 4.51
CA GLU A 45 5.98 3.61 4.18
C GLU A 45 6.17 3.81 2.69
N HIS A 46 5.52 3.02 1.84
CA HIS A 46 5.61 3.19 0.38
C HIS A 46 5.07 4.55 -0.10
N LEU A 47 4.00 5.08 0.52
CA LEU A 47 3.49 6.41 0.20
C LEU A 47 4.38 7.55 0.76
N ALA A 48 5.20 7.25 1.76
CA ALA A 48 6.08 8.21 2.42
C ALA A 48 7.51 8.21 1.83
N GLU A 49 7.91 7.14 1.15
CA GLU A 49 9.12 7.09 0.33
C GLU A 49 8.80 7.64 -1.07
N PRO A 50 9.15 8.90 -1.37
CA PRO A 50 9.18 9.35 -2.76
C PRO A 50 10.32 8.61 -3.46
N ASP A 51 10.01 7.90 -4.56
CA ASP A 51 11.00 7.26 -5.43
C ASP A 51 12.05 8.27 -5.95
#